data_AF-A0A7W4GBN1-F1
#
_entry.id   AF-A0A7W4GBN1-F1
#
_cell.length_a   1.000
_cell.length_b   1.000
_cell.length_c   1.000
_cell.angle_alpha   90.00
_cell.angle_beta   90.00
_cell.angle_gamma   90.00
#
_symmetry.space_group_name_H-M   'P 1'
#
loop_
_entity.id
_entity.type
_entity.pdbx_description
1 polymer ?
#
loop_
_entity_poly.entity_id
_entity_poly.type
_entity_poly.pdbx_seq_one_letter_code
_entity_poly.pdbx_strand_id
1 'polypeptide(L)'
;MGLPRWNFSDNTERKIRIVTLTIVMVILVYEKLYGVSTTQYPAMYLCVFSLIATFMTNAVQRRYFTYVMEYAQVFRIVAILMTCAFFAIWLLTTFERFTELVTPSHLIYNL
;
A
#
# COMPACT_ATOMS: atom_id res chain seq x y z
N MET A 1 16.96 -14.20 -22.24
CA MET A 1 15.98 -13.18 -22.68
C MET A 1 15.62 -12.38 -21.44
N GLY A 2 16.12 -11.15 -21.30
CA GLY A 2 15.89 -10.32 -20.11
C GLY A 2 14.46 -9.82 -20.06
N LEU A 3 13.85 -9.78 -18.87
CA LEU A 3 12.49 -9.28 -18.69
C LEU A 3 12.39 -7.80 -19.17
N PRO A 4 11.23 -7.40 -19.74
CA PRO A 4 11.03 -6.03 -20.19
C PRO A 4 11.23 -5.03 -19.05
N ARG A 5 12.09 -4.03 -19.27
CA ARG A 5 12.46 -3.04 -18.28
C ARG A 5 11.49 -1.85 -18.27
N TRP A 6 10.86 -1.59 -17.12
CA TRP A 6 10.08 -0.36 -16.92
C TRP A 6 11.00 0.84 -16.69
N ASN A 7 11.35 1.51 -17.78
CA ASN A 7 12.18 2.71 -17.75
C ASN A 7 11.31 3.98 -17.68
N PHE A 8 10.70 4.23 -16.51
CA PHE A 8 10.03 5.50 -16.26
C PHE A 8 11.06 6.63 -16.18
N SER A 9 10.69 7.82 -16.68
CA SER A 9 11.49 9.03 -16.48
C SER A 9 11.59 9.36 -14.99
N ASP A 10 12.76 9.82 -14.52
CA ASP A 10 13.01 10.17 -13.12
C ASP A 10 11.98 11.18 -12.57
N ASN A 11 11.51 12.11 -13.42
CA ASN A 11 10.46 13.06 -13.05
C ASN A 11 9.13 12.38 -12.76
N THR A 12 8.77 11.36 -13.55
CA THR A 12 7.55 10.57 -13.37
C THR A 12 7.65 9.70 -12.12
N GLU A 13 8.80 9.06 -11.89
CA GLU A 13 9.02 8.27 -10.67
C GLU A 13 8.90 9.12 -9.41
N ARG A 14 9.45 10.34 -9.42
CA ARG A 14 9.36 11.27 -8.30
C ARG A 14 7.91 11.68 -8.03
N LYS A 15 7.13 11.98 -9.08
CA LYS A 15 5.71 12.31 -8.94
C LYS A 15 4.91 11.14 -8.35
N ILE A 16 5.10 9.93 -8.87
CA ILE A 16 4.44 8.72 -8.37
C ILE A 16 4.79 8.49 -6.90
N ARG A 17 6.07 8.63 -6.51
CA ARG A 17 6.50 8.55 -5.12
C ARG A 17 5.79 9.55 -4.22
N ILE A 18 5.71 10.81 -4.63
CA ILE A 18 5.03 11.84 -3.83
C ILE A 18 3.55 11.47 -3.68
N VAL A 19 2.86 11.17 -4.78
CA VAL A 19 1.43 10.83 -4.75
C VAL A 19 1.15 9.61 -3.86
N THR A 20 1.91 8.54 -4.00
CA THR A 20 1.75 7.32 -3.19
C THR A 20 2.00 7.58 -1.70
N LEU A 21 3.06 8.31 -1.35
CA LEU A 21 3.34 8.67 0.05
C LEU A 21 2.26 9.58 0.64
N THR A 22 1.72 10.53 -0.14
CA THR A 22 0.61 11.38 0.31
C THR A 22 -0.65 10.56 0.59
N ILE A 23 -0.98 9.59 -0.28
CA ILE A 23 -2.12 8.67 -0.05
C ILE A 23 -1.92 7.87 1.23
N VAL A 24 -0.74 7.29 1.42
CA VAL A 24 -0.42 6.52 2.63
C VAL A 24 -0.52 7.38 3.89
N MET A 25 -0.04 8.63 3.83
CA MET A 25 -0.16 9.58 4.93
C MET A 25 -1.63 9.86 5.29
N VAL A 26 -2.50 10.05 4.30
CA VAL A 26 -3.93 10.26 4.53
C VAL A 26 -4.57 9.03 5.18
N ILE A 27 -4.24 7.82 4.72
CA ILE A 27 -4.72 6.56 5.31
C ILE A 27 -4.26 6.45 6.77
N LEU A 28 -3.00 6.75 7.07
CA LEU A 28 -2.48 6.73 8.43
C LEU A 28 -3.19 7.73 9.36
N VAL A 29 -3.48 8.93 8.87
CA VAL A 29 -4.24 9.93 9.63
C VAL A 29 -5.67 9.44 9.89
N TYR A 30 -6.32 8.84 8.89
CA TYR A 30 -7.64 8.23 9.05
C TYR A 30 -7.63 7.11 10.09
N GLU A 31 -6.69 6.17 10.00
CA GLU A 31 -6.55 5.07 10.97
C GLU A 31 -6.19 5.56 12.37
N LYS A 32 -5.46 6.68 12.49
CA LYS A 32 -5.15 7.26 13.80
C LYS A 32 -6.40 7.81 14.51
N LEU A 33 -7.35 8.35 13.75
CA LEU A 33 -8.56 8.97 14.29
C LEU A 33 -9.71 7.98 14.45
N TYR A 34 -9.86 7.07 13.49
CA TYR A 34 -10.99 6.17 13.39
C TYR A 34 -10.62 4.70 13.42
N GLY A 35 -9.34 4.32 13.34
CA GLY A 35 -8.92 2.94 13.08
C GLY A 35 -9.40 1.92 14.13
N VAL A 36 -9.75 0.73 13.64
CA VAL A 36 -10.13 -0.44 14.44
C VAL A 36 -9.23 -1.60 13.99
N SER A 37 -9.09 -2.64 14.82
CA SER A 37 -8.19 -3.78 14.53
C SER A 37 -8.35 -4.33 13.10
N THR A 38 -9.58 -4.42 12.59
CA THR A 38 -9.89 -4.93 11.24
C THR A 38 -9.35 -4.04 10.10
N THR A 39 -9.36 -2.72 10.26
CA THR A 39 -8.85 -1.76 9.25
C THR A 39 -7.36 -1.45 9.42
N GLN A 40 -6.82 -1.62 10.63
CA GLN A 40 -5.42 -1.34 10.95
C GLN A 40 -4.44 -2.34 10.34
N TYR A 41 -4.78 -3.64 10.33
CA TYR A 41 -3.90 -4.65 9.71
C TYR A 41 -3.65 -4.40 8.21
N PRO A 42 -4.67 -4.21 7.34
CA PRO A 42 -4.42 -3.91 5.94
C PRO A 42 -3.69 -2.58 5.74
N ALA A 43 -3.98 -1.56 6.57
CA ALA A 43 -3.25 -0.29 6.52
C ALA A 43 -1.75 -0.43 6.86
N MET A 44 -1.41 -1.29 7.84
CA MET A 44 -0.02 -1.58 8.19
C MET A 44 0.73 -2.24 7.03
N TYR A 45 0.16 -3.28 6.41
CA TYR A 45 0.77 -3.94 5.25
C TYR A 45 0.91 -3.00 4.06
N LEU A 46 -0.10 -2.16 3.81
CA LEU A 46 -0.05 -1.12 2.79
C LEU A 46 1.14 -0.19 3.01
N CYS A 47 1.39 0.27 4.25
CA CYS A 47 2.52 1.13 4.56
C CYS A 47 3.87 0.46 4.22
N VAL A 48 4.05 -0.80 4.64
CA VAL A 48 5.30 -1.55 4.40
C VAL A 48 5.55 -1.73 2.90
N PHE A 49 4.56 -2.21 2.15
CA PHE A 49 4.72 -2.45 0.72
C PHE A 49 4.84 -1.16 -0.09
N SER A 50 4.15 -0.08 0.31
CA SER A 50 4.26 1.23 -0.36
C SER A 50 5.65 1.83 -0.21
N LEU A 51 6.29 1.68 0.96
CA LEU A 51 7.66 2.17 1.18
C LEU A 51 8.64 1.41 0.30
N ILE A 52 8.53 0.08 0.24
CA ILE A 52 9.38 -0.74 -0.62
C ILE A 52 9.18 -0.37 -2.10
N ALA A 53 7.93 -0.22 -2.54
CA ALA A 53 7.59 0.17 -3.92
C ALA A 53 8.15 1.55 -4.29
N THR A 54 8.19 2.49 -3.35
CA THR A 54 8.63 3.87 -3.56
C THR A 54 10.14 4.06 -3.42
N PHE A 55 10.81 3.33 -2.54
CA PHE A 55 12.26 3.41 -2.35
C PHE A 55 13.05 2.79 -3.50
N MET A 56 12.54 1.70 -4.08
CA MET A 56 13.26 0.95 -5.09
C MET A 56 13.10 1.56 -6.49
N THR A 57 13.53 2.81 -6.65
CA THR A 57 13.55 3.53 -7.94
C THR A 57 14.67 3.07 -8.86
N ASN A 58 14.55 3.42 -10.14
CA ASN A 58 15.53 3.04 -11.16
C ASN A 58 16.94 3.55 -10.82
N ALA A 59 17.05 4.74 -10.23
CA ALA A 59 18.32 5.29 -9.75
C ALA A 59 18.97 4.45 -8.63
N VAL A 60 18.18 3.98 -7.66
CA VAL A 60 18.65 3.16 -6.54
C VAL A 60 19.03 1.76 -7.03
N GLN A 61 18.21 1.17 -7.90
CA GLN A 61 18.49 -0.12 -8.53
C GLN A 61 19.81 -0.08 -9.32
N ARG A 62 20.06 1.00 -10.07
CA ARG A 62 21.31 1.16 -10.83
C ARG A 62 22.55 1.30 -9.93
N ARG A 63 22.42 2.00 -8.81
CA ARG A 63 23.53 2.32 -7.91
C ARG A 63 23.94 1.15 -7.00
N TYR A 64 22.98 0.35 -6.53
CA TYR A 64 23.24 -0.69 -5.53
C TYR A 64 23.01 -2.12 -6.04
N PHE A 65 22.18 -2.31 -7.08
CA PHE A 65 21.78 -3.64 -7.56
C PHE A 65 22.22 -3.90 -9.00
N THR A 66 23.45 -3.49 -9.34
CA THR A 66 23.93 -3.48 -10.73
C THR A 66 23.92 -4.87 -11.39
N TYR A 67 24.22 -5.92 -10.62
CA TYR A 67 24.23 -7.31 -11.08
C TYR A 67 22.88 -8.03 -10.96
N VAL A 68 21.91 -7.41 -10.28
CA VAL A 68 20.65 -8.05 -9.88
C VAL A 68 19.43 -7.18 -10.26
N MET A 69 19.61 -6.30 -11.25
CA MET A 69 18.59 -5.32 -11.63
C MET A 69 17.27 -5.96 -12.07
N GLU A 70 17.32 -7.13 -12.72
CA GLU A 70 16.12 -7.83 -13.18
C GLU A 70 15.26 -8.30 -12.01
N TYR A 71 15.86 -8.94 -11.00
CA TYR A 71 15.13 -9.36 -9.80
C TYR A 71 14.66 -8.16 -8.97
N ALA A 72 15.46 -7.10 -8.87
CA ALA A 72 15.05 -5.87 -8.19
C ALA A 72 13.82 -5.24 -8.87
N GLN A 73 13.74 -5.29 -10.20
CA GLN A 73 12.56 -4.80 -10.91
C GLN A 73 11.32 -5.67 -10.66
N VAL A 74 11.46 -7.00 -10.70
CA VAL A 74 10.36 -7.92 -10.39
C VAL A 74 9.86 -7.70 -8.97
N PHE A 75 10.76 -7.55 -8.00
CA PHE A 75 10.40 -7.25 -6.61
C PHE A 75 9.65 -5.92 -6.49
N ARG A 76 9.98 -4.91 -7.32
CA ARG A 76 9.26 -3.63 -7.36
C ARG A 76 7.82 -3.82 -7.81
N ILE A 77 7.63 -4.60 -8.87
CA ILE A 77 6.31 -4.86 -9.46
C ILE A 77 5.45 -5.61 -8.44
N VAL A 78 6.01 -6.63 -7.78
CA VAL A 78 5.33 -7.35 -6.71
C VAL A 78 4.94 -6.40 -5.58
N ALA A 79 5.85 -5.53 -5.12
CA ALA A 79 5.55 -4.55 -4.09
C ALA A 79 4.41 -3.59 -4.50
N ILE A 80 4.38 -3.13 -5.75
CA ILE A 80 3.29 -2.30 -6.29
C ILE A 80 1.97 -3.08 -6.30
N LEU A 81 1.97 -4.32 -6.79
CA LEU A 81 0.78 -5.17 -6.80
C LEU A 81 0.23 -5.42 -5.40
N MET A 82 1.11 -5.72 -4.44
CA MET A 82 0.73 -5.90 -3.04
C MET A 82 0.18 -4.61 -2.44
N THR A 83 0.78 -3.46 -2.74
CA THR A 83 0.28 -2.15 -2.29
C THR A 83 -1.15 -1.90 -2.82
N CYS A 84 -1.40 -2.18 -4.10
CA CYS A 84 -2.73 -2.06 -4.69
C CYS A 84 -3.74 -3.04 -4.07
N ALA A 85 -3.34 -4.29 -3.84
CA ALA A 85 -4.21 -5.30 -3.23
C ALA A 85 -4.61 -4.90 -1.80
N PHE A 86 -3.65 -4.48 -0.97
CA PHE A 86 -3.94 -4.02 0.40
C PHE A 86 -4.72 -2.70 0.43
N PHE A 87 -4.54 -1.82 -0.55
CA PHE A 87 -5.38 -0.65 -0.70
C PHE A 87 -6.84 -1.01 -1.00
N ALA A 88 -7.09 -1.98 -1.87
CA ALA A 88 -8.44 -2.49 -2.13
C ALA A 88 -9.06 -3.15 -0.89
N ILE A 89 -8.30 -3.97 -0.17
CA ILE A 89 -8.76 -4.60 1.08
C ILE A 89 -9.07 -3.53 2.14
N TRP A 90 -8.22 -2.51 2.26
CA TRP A 90 -8.46 -1.40 3.18
C TRP A 90 -9.75 -0.65 2.83
N LEU A 91 -10.00 -0.39 1.54
CA LEU A 91 -11.27 0.22 1.09
C LEU A 91 -12.49 -0.65 1.40
N LEU A 92 -12.41 -1.97 1.14
CA LEU A 92 -13.49 -2.91 1.42
C LEU A 92 -13.81 -2.99 2.91
N THR A 93 -12.79 -3.20 3.75
CA THR A 93 -12.96 -3.27 5.21
C THR A 93 -13.47 -1.95 5.80
N THR A 94 -13.04 -0.81 5.24
CA THR A 94 -13.56 0.51 5.60
C THR A 94 -15.03 0.65 5.19
N PHE A 95 -15.42 0.17 3.99
CA PHE A 95 -16.79 0.21 3.51
C PHE A 95 -17.74 -0.70 4.31
N GLU A 96 -17.31 -1.93 4.61
CA GLU A 96 -18.05 -2.86 5.47
C GLU A 96 -18.36 -2.22 6.81
N ARG A 97 -17.37 -1.58 7.43
CA ARG A 97 -17.57 -0.85 8.68
C ARG A 97 -18.61 0.27 8.58
N PHE A 98 -18.65 1.02 7.49
CA PHE A 98 -19.68 2.04 7.30
C PHE A 98 -21.08 1.43 7.10
N THR A 99 -21.15 0.16 6.69
CA THR A 99 -22.40 -0.54 6.36
C THR A 99 -22.90 -1.40 7.52
N GLU A 100 -22.04 -1.81 8.46
CA GLU A 100 -22.44 -2.50 9.67
C GLU A 100 -23.39 -1.63 10.50
N LEU A 101 -24.65 -2.06 10.56
CA LEU A 101 -25.64 -1.53 11.49
C LEU A 101 -25.12 -1.76 12.91
N VAL A 102 -25.00 -0.67 13.68
CA VAL A 102 -24.73 -0.73 15.12
C VAL A 102 -25.85 -1.54 15.76
N THR A 103 -25.65 -2.85 15.97
CA THR A 103 -26.55 -3.65 16.80
C THR A 103 -26.36 -3.15 18.22
N PRO A 104 -27.36 -2.46 18.78
CA PRO A 104 -27.17 -1.83 20.06
C PRO A 104 -27.11 -2.94 21.11
N SER A 105 -26.12 -2.84 21.99
CA SER A 105 -25.71 -3.88 22.96
C SER A 105 -26.84 -4.37 23.88
N HIS A 106 -27.93 -3.62 24.03
CA HIS A 106 -29.10 -4.01 24.81
C HIS A 106 -29.94 -5.12 24.17
N LEU A 107 -29.76 -5.43 22.88
CA LEU A 107 -30.44 -6.54 22.19
C LEU A 107 -29.66 -7.86 22.27
N ILE A 108 -28.39 -7.83 22.70
CA ILE A 108 -27.53 -9.03 22.75
C ILE A 108 -27.79 -9.86 24.02
N TYR A 109 -28.20 -9.23 25.12
CA TYR A 109 -28.44 -9.91 26.41
C TYR A 109 -29.86 -10.47 26.60
N ASN A 110 -30.74 -10.33 25.62
CA ASN A 110 -32.14 -10.76 25.69
C ASN A 110 -32.47 -11.97 24.78
N LEU A 111 -31.44 -12.67 24.28
CA LEU A 111 -31.55 -13.96 23.58
C LEU A 111 -30.93 -15.05 24.46
#